data_AF-A0A7C8YV76-F1
#
_entry.id   AF-A0A7C8YV76-F1
#
_cell.length_a   1.000
_cell.length_b   1.000
_cell.length_c   1.000
_cell.angle_alpha   90.00
_cell.angle_beta   90.00
_cell.angle_gamma   90.00
#
_symmetry.space_group_name_H-M   'P 1'
#
loop_
_entity.id
_entity.type
_entity.pdbx_description
1 polymer ?
#
loop_
_entity_poly.entity_id
_entity_poly.type
_entity_poly.pdbx_seq_one_letter_code
_entity_poly.pdbx_strand_id
1 'polypeptide(L)'
;KLPQQYKCSWTMEDHLFKSYHQTMDFHSPLTLSLFFLFLLPTVQASTFAQPPTTTTLAKSSEKLTKLHFYFHDIPNGPNPTSIIIARPPKQTTIGFGTLVMIDDPLTEGPETGSRLVGRAQGMYAESSLSGSGNLLMCFTFSFSQGKYKGSTISILGRYPVALPEREMP
;
A
#
# COMPACT_ATOMS: atom_id res chain seq x y z
N LYS A 1 -10.91 21.81 -12.83
CA LYS A 1 -9.57 21.19 -12.78
C LYS A 1 -9.75 19.72 -13.15
N LEU A 2 -9.04 19.25 -14.18
CA LEU A 2 -9.09 17.85 -14.63
C LEU A 2 -8.44 16.93 -13.58
N PRO A 3 -8.80 15.64 -13.52
CA PRO A 3 -8.12 14.64 -12.68
C PRO A 3 -6.62 14.61 -12.98
N GLN A 4 -5.79 14.41 -11.95
CA GLN A 4 -4.37 14.19 -12.18
C GLN A 4 -4.17 12.72 -12.56
N GLN A 5 -3.71 12.50 -13.78
CA GLN A 5 -3.55 11.17 -14.35
C GLN A 5 -2.09 10.75 -14.33
N TYR A 6 -1.85 9.50 -13.96
CA TYR A 6 -0.50 8.98 -13.89
C TYR A 6 -0.42 7.64 -14.62
N LYS A 7 0.52 7.55 -15.56
CA LYS A 7 0.89 6.30 -16.23
C LYS A 7 1.90 5.57 -15.36
N CYS A 8 1.62 4.32 -15.06
CA CYS A 8 2.47 3.48 -14.23
C CYS A 8 2.92 2.24 -14.99
N SER A 9 4.22 2.02 -15.07
CA SER A 9 4.81 0.80 -15.60
C SER A 9 5.67 0.19 -14.50
N TRP A 10 5.35 -1.02 -14.08
CA TRP A 10 6.03 -1.71 -12.99
C TRP A 10 6.60 -3.02 -13.48
N THR A 11 7.83 -3.30 -13.06
CA THR A 11 8.49 -4.58 -13.23
C THR A 11 8.73 -5.11 -11.82
N MET A 12 8.11 -6.24 -11.47
CA MET A 12 8.24 -6.82 -10.13
C MET A 12 8.49 -8.32 -10.20
N GLU A 13 9.25 -8.80 -9.21
CA GLU A 13 9.51 -10.20 -8.92
C GLU A 13 8.38 -10.72 -7.99
N ASP A 14 7.74 -11.84 -8.35
CA ASP A 14 6.47 -12.30 -7.74
C ASP A 14 6.53 -12.57 -6.21
N HIS A 15 7.70 -12.62 -5.56
CA HIS A 15 7.79 -12.84 -4.11
C HIS A 15 7.29 -11.65 -3.28
N LEU A 16 7.22 -10.45 -3.86
CA LEU A 16 6.59 -9.27 -3.23
C LEU A 16 5.05 -9.34 -3.21
N PHE A 17 4.46 -10.24 -3.99
CA PHE A 17 3.01 -10.38 -4.14
C PHE A 17 2.34 -11.09 -2.95
N LYS A 18 3.13 -11.79 -2.13
CA LYS A 18 2.65 -12.55 -0.96
C LYS A 18 3.03 -11.84 0.34
N SER A 19 2.57 -10.61 0.54
CA SER A 19 2.49 -10.06 1.89
C SER A 19 1.26 -10.64 2.60
N TYR A 20 1.49 -11.18 3.79
CA TYR A 20 0.62 -12.01 4.60
C TYR A 20 -0.75 -11.37 4.89
N HIS A 21 -1.85 -12.04 4.55
CA HIS A 21 -3.13 -11.82 5.21
C HIS A 21 -3.11 -12.59 6.54
N GLN A 22 -2.98 -11.88 7.66
CA GLN A 22 -3.35 -12.42 8.95
C GLN A 22 -4.56 -11.63 9.45
N THR A 23 -5.74 -12.24 9.34
CA THR A 23 -6.97 -11.69 9.90
C THR A 23 -6.87 -11.73 11.42
N MET A 24 -6.81 -10.56 12.06
CA MET A 24 -7.06 -10.46 13.49
C MET A 24 -8.58 -10.43 13.69
N ASP A 25 -9.14 -11.56 14.10
CA ASP A 25 -10.53 -11.65 14.54
C ASP A 25 -10.70 -10.90 15.86
N PHE A 26 -11.39 -9.76 15.82
CA PHE A 26 -11.72 -8.96 16.99
C PHE A 26 -12.68 -9.72 17.90
N HIS A 27 -12.17 -10.27 19.00
CA HIS A 27 -12.99 -10.92 20.03
C HIS A 27 -13.49 -9.89 21.06
N SER A 28 -14.76 -10.05 21.44
CA SER A 28 -15.54 -9.24 22.39
C SER A 28 -14.82 -8.98 23.73
N PRO A 29 -14.97 -7.77 24.34
CA PRO A 29 -14.25 -7.38 25.56
C PRO A 29 -14.62 -8.18 26.83
N LEU A 30 -15.60 -9.09 26.77
CA LEU A 30 -16.04 -9.92 27.89
C LEU A 30 -15.24 -11.22 28.10
N THR A 31 -14.39 -11.63 27.15
CA THR A 31 -13.58 -12.85 27.27
C THR A 31 -12.17 -12.63 27.86
N LEU A 32 -11.75 -11.38 28.08
CA LEU A 32 -10.40 -11.05 28.55
C LEU A 32 -10.19 -11.23 30.06
N SER A 33 -11.26 -11.30 30.87
CA SER A 33 -11.18 -11.28 32.34
C SER A 33 -10.81 -12.63 32.97
N LEU A 34 -10.87 -13.75 32.24
CA LEU A 34 -10.56 -15.09 32.78
C LEU A 34 -9.17 -15.62 32.38
N PHE A 35 -8.40 -14.87 31.58
CA PHE A 35 -7.11 -15.34 31.07
C PHE A 35 -5.92 -14.97 31.98
N PHE A 36 -6.12 -14.11 32.98
CA PHE A 36 -5.04 -13.59 33.82
C PHE A 36 -4.67 -14.45 35.04
N LEU A 37 -5.38 -15.55 35.32
CA LEU A 37 -5.16 -16.40 36.50
C LEU A 37 -4.36 -17.70 36.24
N PHE A 38 -3.79 -17.88 35.06
CA PHE A 38 -2.95 -19.05 34.72
C PHE A 38 -1.48 -18.69 34.40
N LEU A 39 -0.96 -17.59 34.94
CA LEU A 39 0.46 -17.18 34.83
C LEU A 39 1.29 -17.63 36.05
N LEU A 40 1.38 -18.95 36.28
CA LEU A 40 2.48 -19.54 37.06
C LEU A 40 3.51 -20.07 36.05
N PRO A 41 4.79 -19.68 36.10
CA PRO A 41 5.77 -20.13 35.14
C PRO A 41 6.24 -21.53 35.54
N THR A 42 5.64 -22.58 34.98
CA THR A 42 6.40 -23.83 34.77
C THR A 42 7.38 -23.55 33.64
N VAL A 43 8.60 -23.14 33.99
CA VAL A 43 9.73 -23.11 33.06
C VAL A 43 10.06 -24.56 32.70
N GLN A 44 9.30 -25.13 31.77
CA GLN A 44 9.83 -26.17 30.92
C GLN A 44 10.62 -25.45 29.84
N ALA A 45 11.95 -25.49 29.98
CA ALA A 45 12.84 -25.19 28.88
C ALA A 45 12.55 -26.20 27.76
N SER A 46 11.54 -25.92 26.93
CA SER A 46 11.43 -26.55 25.63
C SER A 46 12.56 -25.96 24.80
N THR A 47 13.69 -26.67 24.78
CA THR A 47 14.68 -26.55 23.72
C THR A 47 13.96 -26.81 22.40
N PHE A 48 13.45 -25.75 21.77
CA PHE A 48 13.07 -25.76 20.37
C PHE A 48 14.36 -25.76 19.55
N ALA A 49 15.11 -26.84 19.67
CA ALA A 49 16.11 -27.25 18.69
C ALA A 49 15.46 -28.38 17.90
N GLN A 50 14.38 -28.09 17.17
CA GLN A 50 14.11 -28.89 15.99
C GLN A 50 15.28 -28.63 15.04
N PRO A 51 16.00 -29.66 14.56
CA PRO A 51 16.91 -29.47 13.44
C PRO A 51 16.09 -28.81 12.33
N PRO A 52 16.66 -27.87 11.56
CA PRO A 52 15.94 -27.31 10.42
C PRO A 52 15.52 -28.50 9.57
N THR A 53 14.22 -28.82 9.56
CA THR A 53 13.66 -29.62 8.50
C THR A 53 13.94 -28.81 7.26
N THR A 54 14.95 -29.24 6.52
CA THR A 54 15.19 -28.85 5.14
C THR A 54 13.98 -29.32 4.36
N THR A 55 12.89 -28.57 4.52
CA THR A 55 11.91 -28.44 3.47
C THR A 55 12.76 -27.91 2.34
N THR A 56 13.06 -28.78 1.36
CA THR A 56 13.50 -28.34 0.06
C THR A 56 12.45 -27.34 -0.38
N LEU A 57 12.71 -26.04 -0.17
CA LEU A 57 12.02 -25.01 -0.91
C LEU A 57 12.33 -25.41 -2.35
N ALA A 58 11.35 -26.03 -2.99
CA ALA A 58 11.37 -26.21 -4.43
C ALA A 58 11.79 -24.85 -4.95
N LYS A 59 12.94 -24.78 -5.63
CA LYS A 59 13.49 -23.56 -6.20
C LYS A 59 12.37 -22.98 -7.06
N SER A 60 11.60 -22.06 -6.49
CA SER A 60 10.48 -21.47 -7.19
C SER A 60 11.14 -20.69 -8.30
N SER A 61 10.86 -21.06 -9.56
CA SER A 61 11.28 -20.24 -10.68
C SER A 61 10.77 -18.85 -10.42
N GLU A 62 11.68 -17.90 -10.23
CA GLU A 62 11.33 -16.50 -10.12
C GLU A 62 10.56 -16.11 -11.38
N LYS A 63 9.37 -15.55 -11.19
CA LYS A 63 8.52 -15.10 -12.29
C LYS A 63 8.57 -13.59 -12.31
N LEU A 64 8.97 -13.05 -13.45
CA LEU A 64 8.96 -11.63 -13.73
C LEU A 64 7.61 -11.25 -14.33
N THR A 65 6.89 -10.35 -13.66
CA THR A 65 5.64 -9.79 -14.19
C THR A 65 5.84 -8.32 -14.54
N LYS A 66 5.46 -7.93 -15.76
CA LYS A 66 5.35 -6.52 -16.17
C LYS A 66 3.89 -6.10 -16.14
N LEU A 67 3.57 -5.10 -15.32
CA LEU A 67 2.23 -4.54 -15.19
C LEU A 67 2.20 -3.14 -15.78
N HIS A 68 1.13 -2.83 -16.50
CA HIS A 68 0.88 -1.50 -17.05
C HIS A 68 -0.59 -1.14 -16.82
N PHE A 69 -0.81 -0.04 -16.13
CA PHE A 69 -2.13 0.49 -15.78
C PHE A 69 -2.03 1.98 -15.46
N TYR A 70 -3.19 2.62 -15.29
CA TYR A 70 -3.31 4.03 -14.94
C TYR A 70 -4.03 4.14 -13.60
N PHE A 71 -3.57 5.03 -12.72
CA PHE A 71 -4.34 5.40 -11.53
C PHE A 71 -4.76 6.87 -11.62
N HIS A 72 -5.94 7.17 -11.06
CA HIS A 72 -6.58 8.48 -11.20
C HIS A 72 -6.78 9.12 -9.84
N ASP A 73 -5.93 10.10 -9.51
CA ASP A 73 -6.13 10.92 -8.32
C ASP A 73 -7.18 12.00 -8.62
N ILE A 74 -8.32 11.93 -7.93
CA ILE A 74 -9.49 12.79 -8.15
C ILE A 74 -9.76 13.60 -6.87
N PRO A 75 -9.04 14.71 -6.64
CA PRO A 75 -9.21 15.53 -5.44
C PRO A 75 -10.43 16.46 -5.47
N ASN A 76 -11.12 16.56 -6.61
CA ASN A 76 -12.24 17.49 -6.80
C ASN A 76 -13.36 16.85 -7.64
N GLY A 77 -14.56 17.42 -7.54
CA GLY A 77 -15.73 16.99 -8.31
C GLY A 77 -16.79 16.35 -7.42
N PRO A 78 -17.85 15.77 -8.02
CA PRO A 78 -18.97 15.22 -7.25
C PRO A 78 -18.59 13.95 -6.47
N ASN A 79 -17.58 13.20 -6.94
CA ASN A 79 -17.13 11.96 -6.33
C ASN A 79 -15.60 11.99 -6.19
N PRO A 80 -15.05 12.74 -5.22
CA PRO A 80 -13.61 12.78 -4.99
C PRO A 80 -13.12 11.43 -4.46
N THR A 81 -11.92 11.03 -4.87
CA THR A 81 -11.23 9.81 -4.42
C THR A 81 -10.05 10.10 -3.51
N SER A 82 -9.69 11.37 -3.36
CA SER A 82 -8.65 11.83 -2.45
C SER A 82 -9.13 12.98 -1.56
N ILE A 83 -8.76 12.91 -0.28
CA ILE A 83 -9.17 13.88 0.74
C ILE A 83 -8.00 14.27 1.63
N ILE A 84 -7.90 15.54 1.99
CA ILE A 84 -6.88 16.01 2.93
C ILE A 84 -7.34 15.69 4.35
N ILE A 85 -6.54 14.89 5.06
CA ILE A 85 -6.85 14.41 6.42
C ILE A 85 -6.05 15.12 7.50
N ALA A 86 -4.94 15.77 7.15
CA ALA A 86 -4.18 16.61 8.08
C ALA A 86 -3.47 17.75 7.33
N ARG A 87 -3.31 18.88 8.02
CA ARG A 87 -2.47 20.02 7.63
C ARG A 87 -1.73 20.55 8.85
N PRO A 88 -0.51 21.09 8.69
CA PRO A 88 0.16 21.77 9.79
C PRO A 88 -0.63 23.01 10.24
N PRO A 89 -0.67 23.33 11.55
CA PRO A 89 -1.38 24.51 12.06
C PRO A 89 -0.87 25.84 11.49
N LYS A 90 0.42 25.89 11.16
CA LYS A 90 1.07 27.02 10.49
C LYS A 90 1.86 26.48 9.31
N GLN A 91 1.40 26.79 8.11
CA GLN A 91 2.05 26.38 6.87
C GLN A 91 3.19 27.37 6.55
N THR A 92 4.44 27.00 6.86
CA THR A 92 5.62 27.84 6.56
C THR A 92 6.20 27.58 5.18
N THR A 93 6.05 26.36 4.69
CA THR A 93 6.43 25.92 3.34
C THR A 93 5.18 25.44 2.63
N ILE A 94 5.00 25.77 1.35
CA ILE A 94 3.85 25.34 0.56
C ILE A 94 3.71 23.80 0.63
N GLY A 95 2.53 23.33 1.03
CA GLY A 95 2.20 21.91 1.05
C GLY A 95 2.80 21.10 2.19
N PHE A 96 4.05 21.33 2.58
CA PHE A 96 4.79 20.52 3.56
C PHE A 96 3.96 20.08 4.78
N GLY A 97 3.92 18.78 5.06
CA GLY A 97 3.14 18.20 6.16
C GLY A 97 1.65 18.05 5.89
N THR A 98 1.15 18.44 4.71
CA THR A 98 -0.20 18.09 4.26
C THR A 98 -0.25 16.61 3.98
N LEU A 99 -1.24 15.92 4.57
CA LEU A 99 -1.47 14.49 4.42
C LEU A 99 -2.81 14.26 3.71
N VAL A 100 -2.79 13.38 2.71
CA VAL A 100 -3.95 13.05 1.88
C VAL A 100 -4.23 11.55 1.97
N MET A 101 -5.48 11.18 2.21
CA MET A 101 -5.96 9.79 2.10
C MET A 101 -6.52 9.58 0.69
N ILE A 102 -6.21 8.43 0.09
CA ILE A 102 -6.64 8.08 -1.27
C ILE A 102 -7.35 6.72 -1.32
N ASP A 103 -8.32 6.65 -2.23
CA ASP A 103 -8.93 5.43 -2.73
C ASP A 103 -9.17 5.60 -4.24
N ASP A 104 -8.08 5.54 -5.02
CA ASP A 104 -8.09 5.92 -6.44
C ASP A 104 -8.31 4.70 -7.35
N PRO A 105 -9.12 4.81 -8.41
CA PRO A 105 -9.33 3.69 -9.34
C PRO A 105 -8.07 3.39 -10.16
N LEU A 106 -7.82 2.10 -10.42
CA LEU A 106 -6.84 1.63 -11.40
C LEU A 106 -7.56 1.16 -12.66
N THR A 107 -7.12 1.58 -13.84
CA THR A 107 -7.73 1.22 -15.12
C THR A 107 -6.72 0.77 -16.17
N GLU A 108 -7.17 0.05 -17.19
CA GLU A 108 -6.33 -0.38 -18.32
C GLU A 108 -5.92 0.77 -19.24
N GLY A 109 -6.83 1.72 -19.46
CA GLY A 109 -6.61 2.89 -20.31
C GLY A 109 -6.47 4.18 -19.49
N PRO A 110 -5.97 5.26 -20.10
CA PRO A 110 -5.86 6.56 -19.45
C PRO A 110 -7.21 7.25 -19.20
N GLU A 111 -8.28 6.78 -19.81
CA GLU A 111 -9.63 7.32 -19.62
C GLU A 111 -10.24 6.76 -18.33
N THR A 112 -10.88 7.62 -17.53
CA THR A 112 -11.55 7.22 -16.27
C THR A 112 -12.70 6.23 -16.47
N GLY A 113 -13.29 6.19 -17.67
CA GLY A 113 -14.31 5.22 -18.06
C GLY A 113 -13.78 3.90 -18.62
N SER A 114 -12.45 3.74 -18.74
CA SER A 114 -11.86 2.49 -19.20
C SER A 114 -11.98 1.37 -18.15
N ARG A 115 -11.67 0.13 -18.53
CA ARG A 115 -11.90 -1.04 -17.68
C ARG A 115 -11.15 -0.92 -16.35
N LEU A 116 -11.90 -0.98 -15.25
CA LEU A 116 -11.34 -1.02 -13.90
C LEU A 116 -10.58 -2.34 -13.67
N VAL A 117 -9.38 -2.24 -13.09
CA VAL A 117 -8.53 -3.39 -12.75
C VAL A 117 -8.25 -3.51 -11.25
N GLY A 118 -8.44 -2.44 -10.49
CA GLY A 118 -8.12 -2.40 -9.06
C GLY A 118 -8.27 -1.01 -8.46
N ARG A 119 -7.65 -0.78 -7.31
CA ARG A 119 -7.62 0.51 -6.60
C ARG A 119 -6.26 0.78 -5.96
N ALA A 120 -5.82 2.04 -5.91
CA ALA A 120 -4.71 2.50 -5.08
C ALA A 120 -5.28 3.03 -3.76
N GLN A 121 -4.89 2.42 -2.65
CA GLN A 121 -5.47 2.69 -1.32
C GLN A 121 -4.39 2.98 -0.30
N GLY A 122 -4.49 4.12 0.38
CA GLY A 122 -3.51 4.54 1.38
C GLY A 122 -3.42 6.05 1.50
N MET A 123 -2.21 6.57 1.57
CA MET A 123 -1.97 8.00 1.76
C MET A 123 -0.75 8.51 1.00
N TYR A 124 -0.71 9.83 0.81
CA TYR A 124 0.51 10.53 0.44
C TYR A 124 0.65 11.84 1.21
N ALA A 125 1.88 12.31 1.37
CA ALA A 125 2.17 13.54 2.10
C ALA A 125 3.18 14.41 1.37
N GLU A 126 3.00 15.72 1.42
CA GLU A 126 4.02 16.68 1.00
C GLU A 126 5.20 16.64 1.97
N SER A 127 6.34 16.10 1.50
CA SER A 127 7.45 15.69 2.35
C SER A 127 8.68 16.60 2.27
N SER A 128 8.67 17.60 1.38
CA SER A 128 9.83 18.46 1.15
C SER A 128 9.68 19.86 1.73
N LEU A 129 10.65 20.24 2.56
CA LEU A 129 10.80 21.58 3.11
C LEU A 129 11.16 22.64 2.07
N SER A 130 11.68 22.24 0.89
CA SER A 130 12.02 23.19 -0.18
C SER A 130 10.81 23.59 -1.03
N GLY A 131 9.62 23.04 -0.77
CA GLY A 131 8.41 23.32 -1.56
C GLY A 131 8.47 22.79 -2.99
N SER A 132 9.33 21.79 -3.23
CA SER A 132 9.59 21.22 -4.56
C SER A 132 8.52 20.24 -5.08
N GLY A 133 7.39 20.08 -4.37
CA GLY A 133 6.34 19.13 -4.73
C GLY A 133 6.82 17.68 -4.69
N ASN A 134 7.54 17.30 -3.64
CA ASN A 134 7.98 15.93 -3.41
C ASN A 134 7.02 15.26 -2.43
N LEU A 135 6.29 14.27 -2.92
CA LEU A 135 5.37 13.49 -2.10
C LEU A 135 6.09 12.26 -1.52
N LEU A 136 5.76 11.90 -0.29
CA LEU A 136 5.96 10.56 0.22
C LEU A 136 4.70 9.76 -0.08
N MET A 137 4.82 8.71 -0.89
CA MET A 137 3.73 7.81 -1.22
C MET A 137 3.76 6.62 -0.25
N CYS A 138 2.61 6.29 0.34
CA CYS A 138 2.43 5.13 1.21
C CYS A 138 1.05 4.53 0.95
N PHE A 139 0.95 3.64 -0.03
CA PHE A 139 -0.32 3.05 -0.43
C PHE A 139 -0.10 1.66 -1.03
N THR A 140 -1.20 0.92 -1.23
CA THR A 140 -1.19 -0.37 -1.92
C THR A 140 -1.99 -0.29 -3.22
N PHE A 141 -1.48 -0.86 -4.30
CA PHE A 141 -2.30 -1.24 -5.45
C PHE A 141 -2.98 -2.57 -5.15
N SER A 142 -4.31 -2.57 -5.04
CA SER A 142 -5.15 -3.75 -4.80
C SER A 142 -5.90 -4.13 -6.07
N PHE A 143 -5.56 -5.27 -6.66
CA PHE A 143 -6.17 -5.74 -7.90
C PHE A 143 -7.46 -6.50 -7.63
N SER A 144 -8.55 -6.10 -8.28
CA SER A 144 -9.88 -6.69 -8.11
C SER A 144 -10.36 -7.47 -9.33
N GLN A 145 -9.63 -7.38 -10.45
CA GLN A 145 -9.98 -8.01 -11.73
C GLN A 145 -8.76 -8.64 -12.40
N GLY A 146 -9.02 -9.51 -13.38
CA GLY A 146 -7.98 -10.13 -14.20
C GLY A 146 -7.14 -11.19 -13.46
N LYS A 147 -5.98 -11.53 -14.03
CA LYS A 147 -5.09 -12.62 -13.56
C LYS A 147 -4.62 -12.44 -12.11
N TYR A 148 -4.51 -11.19 -11.64
CA TYR A 148 -3.93 -10.85 -10.35
C TYR A 148 -4.99 -10.46 -9.31
N LYS A 149 -6.26 -10.77 -9.56
CA LYS A 149 -7.37 -10.49 -8.63
C LYS A 149 -7.09 -11.02 -7.22
N GLY A 150 -7.39 -10.19 -6.23
CA GLY A 150 -7.24 -10.51 -4.80
C GLY A 150 -5.84 -10.28 -4.26
N SER A 151 -4.95 -9.69 -5.04
CA SER A 151 -3.56 -9.51 -4.68
C SER A 151 -3.14 -8.06 -4.70
N THR A 152 -2.00 -7.76 -4.08
CA THR A 152 -1.59 -6.39 -3.81
C THR A 152 -0.11 -6.13 -4.12
N ILE A 153 0.21 -4.88 -4.45
CA ILE A 153 1.58 -4.34 -4.47
C ILE A 153 1.64 -3.18 -3.47
N SER A 154 2.60 -3.21 -2.55
CA SER A 154 2.79 -2.14 -1.56
C SER A 154 3.83 -1.14 -2.05
N ILE A 155 3.49 0.14 -2.00
CA ILE A 155 4.37 1.25 -2.40
C ILE A 155 4.73 2.06 -1.16
N LEU A 156 6.03 2.20 -0.93
CA LEU A 156 6.59 3.17 0.00
C LEU A 156 7.76 3.87 -0.69
N GLY A 157 7.53 5.09 -1.19
CA GLY A 157 8.50 5.72 -2.08
C GLY A 157 8.37 7.23 -2.15
N ARG A 158 9.47 7.87 -2.54
CA ARG A 158 9.50 9.31 -2.85
C ARG A 158 8.98 9.53 -4.26
N TYR A 159 8.11 10.53 -4.41
CA TYR A 159 7.49 10.88 -5.68
C TYR A 159 7.71 12.36 -6.01
N PRO A 160 8.74 12.69 -6.81
CA PRO A 160 9.01 14.06 -7.25
C PRO A 160 8.08 14.45 -8.41
N VAL A 161 7.01 15.19 -8.13
CA VAL A 161 5.94 15.51 -9.11
C VAL A 161 6.48 16.18 -10.38
N ALA A 162 7.56 16.96 -10.27
CA ALA A 162 8.14 17.71 -11.37
C ALA A 162 8.93 16.86 -12.40
N LEU A 163 9.30 15.62 -12.08
CA LEU A 163 10.03 14.76 -13.02
C LEU A 163 9.05 14.08 -13.99
N PRO A 164 9.40 13.90 -15.29
CA PRO A 164 8.52 13.23 -16.25
C PRO A 164 8.33 11.75 -15.94
N GLU A 165 9.40 11.09 -15.50
CA GLU A 165 9.43 9.68 -15.08
C GLU A 165 9.89 9.61 -13.62
N ARG A 166 9.25 8.73 -12.86
CA ARG A 166 9.43 8.62 -11.41
C ARG A 166 9.42 7.15 -11.05
N GLU A 167 10.47 6.71 -10.40
CA GLU A 167 10.59 5.36 -9.87
C GLU A 167 10.17 5.34 -8.41
N MET A 168 9.46 4.29 -8.04
CA MET A 168 9.13 3.96 -6.66
C MET A 168 9.42 2.46 -6.48
N PRO A 169 9.85 2.01 -5.28
CA PRO A 169 10.06 0.60 -5.00
C PRO A 169 8.76 -0.21 -4.99
#